data_AF-A0A1F8BE45-F1
#
_entry.id   AF-A0A1F8BE45-F1
#
_cell.length_a   1.000
_cell.length_b   1.000
_cell.length_c   1.000
_cell.angle_alpha   90.00
_cell.angle_beta   90.00
_cell.angle_gamma   90.00
#
_symmetry.space_group_name_H-M   'P 1'
#
loop_
_entity.id
_entity.type
_entity.pdbx_description
1 polymer ?
#
loop_
_entity_poly.entity_id
_entity_poly.type
_entity_poly.pdbx_seq_one_letter_code
_entity_poly.pdbx_strand_id
1 'polypeptide(L)'
;MAIKKKSSHYFEDNLISSKNILMLLGVLFLSLFLLIFTRSIRNTSRIESTQNIIPPEVQIRLTEINKSNEEGFVTLTQEFGKKVKVVIELENTPRNIRQPAHIHKGSCIDLGNVLFSLNDVVNGKSETTIVTSMAELSQMLPLAVNVHKSTSQASLFVSCGNL
;
A
#
# COMPACT_ATOMS: atom_id res chain seq x y z
N MET A 1 23.14 -18.03 94.97
CA MET A 1 24.42 -17.82 94.25
C MET A 1 24.08 -17.40 92.82
N ALA A 2 24.87 -16.47 92.25
CA ALA A 2 24.67 -15.73 90.99
C ALA A 2 24.21 -16.58 89.77
N ILE A 3 23.63 -16.01 88.72
CA ILE A 3 24.37 -15.33 87.63
C ILE A 3 23.48 -14.29 86.91
N LYS A 4 23.94 -13.03 86.90
CA LYS A 4 23.59 -12.00 85.91
C LYS A 4 24.13 -12.45 84.54
N LYS A 5 23.31 -12.51 83.49
CA LYS A 5 23.83 -12.40 82.12
C LYS A 5 23.35 -11.09 81.50
N LYS A 6 24.36 -10.28 81.21
CA LYS A 6 24.36 -8.91 80.74
C LYS A 6 23.79 -8.85 79.31
N SER A 7 22.76 -8.04 79.15
CA SER A 7 22.37 -7.35 77.92
C SER A 7 23.59 -6.70 77.25
N SER A 8 23.64 -6.64 75.93
CA SER A 8 23.42 -5.36 75.23
C SER A 8 24.19 -5.26 73.91
N HIS A 9 23.53 -4.61 72.94
CA HIS A 9 24.09 -3.78 71.86
C HIS A 9 25.01 -4.51 70.89
N TYR A 10 24.73 -4.56 69.59
CA TYR A 10 24.60 -3.40 68.72
C TYR A 10 23.53 -3.65 67.65
N PHE A 11 22.42 -2.92 67.73
CA PHE A 11 21.52 -2.66 66.61
C PHE A 11 21.58 -1.14 66.43
N GLU A 12 22.67 -0.65 65.84
CA GLU A 12 22.86 0.77 65.55
C GLU A 12 22.33 1.05 64.14
N ASP A 13 21.21 1.76 64.12
CA ASP A 13 21.08 3.05 63.45
C ASP A 13 21.37 3.09 61.96
N ASN A 14 20.36 2.70 61.18
CA ASN A 14 20.06 3.36 59.92
C ASN A 14 18.54 3.49 59.75
N LEU A 15 17.85 4.03 60.76
CA LEU A 15 16.50 4.56 60.56
C LEU A 15 16.63 5.92 59.89
N ILE A 16 16.76 5.89 58.56
CA ILE A 16 16.39 7.02 57.70
C ILE A 16 15.00 7.44 58.20
N SER A 17 14.89 8.66 58.78
CA SER A 17 13.64 9.15 59.37
C SER A 17 12.48 8.90 58.41
N SER A 18 11.31 8.48 58.90
CA SER A 18 10.16 8.16 58.06
C SER A 18 9.80 9.30 57.09
N LYS A 19 10.09 10.56 57.46
CA LYS A 19 9.98 11.72 56.57
C LYS A 19 10.98 11.68 55.40
N ASN A 20 12.22 11.29 55.65
CA ASN A 20 13.26 11.13 54.63
C ASN A 20 12.97 9.91 53.74
N ILE A 21 12.41 8.82 54.28
CA ILE A 21 11.94 7.68 53.48
C ILE A 21 10.80 8.11 52.57
N LEU A 22 9.81 8.83 53.09
CA LEU A 22 8.68 9.32 52.31
C LEU A 22 9.13 10.31 51.21
N MET A 23 10.12 11.16 51.51
CA MET A 23 10.71 12.09 50.55
C MET A 23 11.51 11.35 49.47
N LEU A 24 12.31 10.34 49.83
CA LEU A 24 13.07 9.52 48.89
C LEU A 24 12.17 8.68 47.99
N LEU A 25 11.10 8.09 48.54
CA LEU A 25 10.08 7.39 47.76
C LEU A 25 9.34 8.34 46.82
N GLY A 26 9.03 9.57 47.26
CA GLY A 26 8.42 10.59 46.43
C GLY A 26 9.31 11.03 45.26
N VAL A 27 10.61 11.24 45.50
CA VAL A 27 11.59 11.59 44.45
C VAL A 27 11.81 10.40 43.48
N LEU A 28 11.86 9.17 43.99
CA LEU A 28 11.98 7.98 43.16
C LEU A 28 10.74 7.79 42.28
N PHE A 29 9.54 7.99 42.83
CA PHE A 29 8.28 7.88 42.10
C PHE A 29 8.14 8.99 41.05
N LEU A 30 8.50 10.24 41.38
CA LEU A 30 8.48 11.37 40.44
C LEU A 30 9.50 11.20 39.31
N SER A 31 10.71 10.71 39.62
CA SER A 31 11.75 10.44 38.62
C SER A 31 11.37 9.26 37.71
N LEU A 32 10.79 8.19 38.26
CA LEU A 32 10.27 7.06 37.50
C LEU A 32 9.07 7.49 36.65
N PHE A 33 8.18 8.31 37.19
CA PHE A 33 7.05 8.88 36.44
C PHE A 33 7.55 9.78 35.31
N LEU A 34 8.54 10.65 35.53
CA LEU A 34 9.18 11.46 34.47
C LEU A 34 9.88 10.59 33.42
N LEU A 35 10.52 9.48 33.80
CA LEU A 35 11.13 8.54 32.84
C LEU A 35 10.07 7.79 32.02
N ILE A 36 8.94 7.43 32.62
CA ILE A 36 7.81 6.80 31.92
C ILE A 36 7.10 7.84 31.02
N PHE A 37 6.91 9.07 31.49
CA PHE A 37 6.24 10.14 30.76
C PHE A 37 7.10 10.65 29.59
N THR A 38 8.42 10.77 29.75
CA THR A 38 9.34 11.08 28.64
C THR A 38 9.50 9.92 27.64
N ARG A 39 9.25 8.68 28.04
CA ARG A 39 9.08 7.54 27.10
C ARG A 39 7.75 7.62 26.35
N SER A 40 6.68 8.04 27.02
CA SER A 40 5.35 8.23 26.41
C SER A 40 5.35 9.32 25.34
N ILE A 41 6.00 10.47 25.61
CA ILE A 41 6.10 11.57 24.62
C ILE A 41 7.01 11.21 23.43
N ARG A 42 8.05 10.38 23.64
CA ARG A 42 8.94 9.93 22.54
C ARG A 42 8.26 9.02 21.51
N ASN A 43 7.09 8.47 21.82
CA ASN A 43 6.32 7.65 20.87
C ASN A 43 5.31 8.44 20.02
N THR A 44 5.20 9.75 20.20
CA THR A 44 4.37 10.65 19.36
C THR A 44 5.23 11.46 18.39
N SER A 45 6.10 10.78 17.63
CA SER A 45 6.71 11.36 16.42
C SER A 45 6.80 10.39 15.25
N ARG A 46 6.28 9.17 15.39
CA ARG A 46 5.88 8.38 14.23
C ARG A 46 4.45 8.76 13.91
N ILE A 47 4.29 9.86 13.18
CA ILE A 47 3.17 9.92 12.24
C ILE A 47 3.46 8.77 11.27
N GLU A 48 2.95 7.58 11.60
CA GLU A 48 2.72 6.53 10.64
C GLU A 48 1.60 7.06 9.77
N SER A 49 1.99 7.91 8.82
CA SER A 49 1.16 8.16 7.68
C SER A 49 1.00 6.78 7.04
N THR A 50 -0.14 6.17 7.28
CA THR A 50 -0.78 5.32 6.28
C THR A 50 -1.08 6.19 5.06
N GLN A 51 -0.03 6.71 4.42
CA GLN A 51 -0.10 6.95 2.99
C GLN A 51 -0.39 5.55 2.45
N ASN A 52 -1.57 5.36 1.86
CA ASN A 52 -1.72 4.32 0.85
C ASN A 52 -0.52 4.53 -0.09
N ILE A 53 0.52 3.69 0.04
CA ILE A 53 1.64 3.69 -0.89
C ILE A 53 1.03 3.12 -2.17
N ILE A 54 0.39 3.99 -2.95
CA ILE A 54 -0.06 3.64 -4.27
C ILE A 54 1.22 3.35 -5.03
N PRO A 55 1.43 2.10 -5.48
CA PRO A 55 2.68 1.75 -6.11
C PRO A 55 2.87 2.64 -7.34
N PRO A 56 4.10 3.14 -7.58
CA PRO A 56 4.38 3.98 -8.73
C PRO A 56 4.17 3.23 -10.05
N GLU A 57 4.11 1.90 -10.00
CA GLU A 57 3.85 1.03 -11.14
C GLU A 57 3.03 -0.19 -10.72
N VAL A 58 2.10 -0.61 -11.57
CA VAL A 58 1.39 -1.88 -11.45
C VAL A 58 1.43 -2.59 -12.79
N GLN A 59 1.77 -3.88 -12.77
CA GLN A 59 1.67 -4.76 -13.93
C GLN A 59 0.57 -5.80 -13.71
N ILE A 60 -0.33 -5.92 -14.68
CA ILE A 60 -1.47 -6.84 -14.66
C ILE A 60 -1.37 -7.75 -15.87
N ARG A 61 -1.65 -9.04 -15.67
CA ARG A 61 -1.74 -10.00 -16.77
C ARG A 61 -3.02 -9.77 -17.58
N LEU A 62 -2.88 -9.68 -18.90
CA LEU A 62 -3.98 -9.77 -19.84
C LEU A 62 -4.09 -11.22 -20.30
N THR A 63 -5.23 -11.85 -20.03
CA THR A 63 -5.52 -13.23 -20.45
C THR A 63 -6.33 -13.23 -21.73
N GLU A 64 -6.12 -14.25 -22.55
CA GLU A 64 -6.92 -14.43 -23.76
C GLU A 64 -8.43 -14.51 -23.47
N ILE A 65 -9.21 -14.02 -24.42
CA ILE A 65 -10.67 -14.19 -24.45
C ILE A 65 -11.06 -14.68 -25.85
N ASN A 66 -12.15 -15.44 -25.94
CA ASN A 66 -12.70 -15.93 -27.21
C ASN A 66 -11.73 -16.80 -28.04
N LYS A 67 -10.84 -17.55 -27.38
CA LYS A 67 -9.84 -18.42 -28.03
C LYS A 67 -8.92 -17.67 -28.99
N SER A 68 -8.57 -16.43 -28.65
CA SER A 68 -7.67 -15.60 -29.45
C SER A 68 -6.22 -16.12 -29.42
N ASN A 69 -5.81 -16.78 -28.34
CA ASN A 69 -4.42 -17.05 -27.94
C ASN A 69 -3.59 -15.77 -27.70
N GLU A 70 -4.25 -14.61 -27.59
CA GLU A 70 -3.60 -13.32 -27.36
C GLU A 70 -3.56 -12.99 -25.87
N GLU A 71 -2.39 -13.13 -25.27
CA GLU A 71 -2.12 -12.89 -23.86
C GLU A 71 -0.85 -12.07 -23.66
N GLY A 72 -0.70 -11.49 -22.48
CA GLY A 72 0.46 -10.68 -22.14
C GLY A 72 0.21 -9.84 -20.91
N PHE A 73 0.63 -8.57 -20.94
CA PHE A 73 0.56 -7.68 -19.79
C PHE A 73 0.14 -6.27 -20.16
N VAL A 74 -0.46 -5.59 -19.18
CA VAL A 74 -0.58 -4.14 -19.14
C VAL A 74 0.19 -3.61 -17.95
N THR A 75 1.03 -2.60 -18.16
CA THR A 75 1.77 -1.88 -17.13
C THR A 75 1.24 -0.46 -17.02
N LEU A 76 0.83 -0.06 -15.82
CA LEU A 76 0.39 1.30 -15.49
C LEU A 76 1.47 1.94 -14.61
N THR A 77 2.04 3.05 -15.07
CA THR A 77 3.09 3.80 -14.35
C THR A 77 2.61 5.22 -14.06
N GLN A 78 2.65 5.63 -12.79
CA GLN A 78 2.42 7.02 -12.39
C GLN A 78 3.53 7.91 -12.96
N GLU A 79 3.15 8.93 -13.72
CA GLU A 79 4.05 9.98 -14.20
C GLU A 79 3.88 11.27 -13.37
N PHE A 80 4.62 12.33 -13.70
CA PHE A 80 4.49 13.60 -13.00
C PHE A 80 3.08 14.21 -13.18
N GLY A 81 2.46 14.59 -12.05
CA GLY A 81 1.12 15.20 -12.03
C GLY A 81 0.00 14.18 -12.25
N LYS A 82 -1.12 14.62 -12.86
CA LYS A 82 -2.25 13.75 -13.21
C LYS A 82 -2.01 13.06 -14.56
N LYS A 83 -0.95 12.26 -14.63
CA LYS A 83 -0.63 11.44 -15.80
C LYS A 83 -0.32 10.00 -15.37
N VAL A 84 -0.92 9.04 -16.05
CA VAL A 84 -0.56 7.62 -15.96
C VAL A 84 -0.21 7.13 -17.36
N LYS A 85 0.96 6.53 -17.49
CA LYS A 85 1.37 5.83 -18.71
C LYS A 85 0.85 4.39 -18.66
N VAL A 86 0.20 3.96 -19.72
CA VAL A 86 -0.38 2.63 -19.89
C VAL A 86 0.32 1.98 -21.08
N VAL A 87 1.07 0.91 -20.81
CA VAL A 87 1.78 0.12 -21.83
C VAL A 87 1.14 -1.25 -21.91
N ILE A 88 0.74 -1.68 -23.10
CA ILE A 88 0.21 -3.02 -23.36
C ILE A 88 1.21 -3.78 -24.23
N GLU A 89 1.58 -4.98 -23.81
CA GLU A 89 2.37 -5.93 -24.59
C GLU A 89 1.63 -7.27 -24.67
N LEU A 90 1.28 -7.69 -25.89
CA LEU A 90 0.56 -8.93 -26.19
C LEU A 90 1.37 -9.81 -27.16
N GLU A 91 1.32 -11.11 -26.91
CA GLU A 91 1.84 -12.14 -27.81
C GLU A 91 0.75 -12.66 -28.76
N ASN A 92 1.16 -13.34 -29.83
CA ASN A 92 0.28 -13.97 -30.83
C ASN A 92 -0.70 -13.02 -31.55
N THR A 93 -0.45 -11.72 -31.51
CA THR A 93 -1.29 -10.73 -32.20
C THR A 93 -1.14 -10.81 -33.73
N PRO A 94 -2.21 -10.53 -34.49
CA PRO A 94 -2.15 -10.49 -35.95
C PRO A 94 -1.29 -9.31 -36.45
N ARG A 95 -0.39 -9.58 -37.40
CA ARG A 95 0.51 -8.57 -37.97
C ARG A 95 -0.26 -7.45 -38.67
N ASN A 96 0.14 -6.21 -38.41
CA ASN A 96 -0.37 -4.98 -39.01
C ASN A 96 -1.89 -4.76 -38.85
N ILE A 97 -2.52 -5.46 -37.91
CA ILE A 97 -3.91 -5.19 -37.53
C ILE A 97 -3.89 -4.22 -36.35
N ARG A 98 -4.76 -3.22 -36.42
CA ARG A 98 -5.06 -2.30 -35.32
C ARG A 98 -6.14 -2.90 -34.45
N GLN A 99 -5.80 -3.13 -33.19
CA GLN A 99 -6.67 -3.70 -32.18
C GLN A 99 -7.01 -2.61 -31.15
N PRO A 100 -8.21 -2.02 -31.19
CA PRO A 100 -8.60 -1.01 -30.22
C PRO A 100 -8.44 -1.51 -28.78
N ALA A 101 -8.06 -0.63 -27.86
CA ALA A 101 -7.89 -0.96 -26.46
C ALA A 101 -8.50 0.12 -25.56
N HIS A 102 -9.05 -0.30 -24.42
CA HIS A 102 -9.78 0.58 -23.51
C HIS A 102 -9.58 0.17 -22.05
N ILE A 103 -9.71 1.15 -21.15
CA ILE A 103 -10.00 0.91 -19.74
C ILE A 103 -11.50 1.09 -19.52
N HIS A 104 -12.17 0.04 -19.09
CA HIS A 104 -13.60 0.01 -18.77
C HIS A 104 -13.84 0.07 -17.26
N LYS A 105 -15.01 0.58 -16.87
CA LYS A 105 -15.57 0.33 -15.53
C LYS A 105 -16.00 -1.14 -15.44
N GLY A 106 -15.80 -1.78 -14.28
CA GLY A 106 -16.24 -3.16 -14.05
C GLY A 106 -15.11 -4.17 -14.13
N SER A 107 -15.37 -5.32 -14.74
CA SER A 107 -14.43 -6.45 -14.81
C SER A 107 -14.43 -7.08 -16.20
N CYS A 108 -13.50 -7.99 -16.47
CA CYS A 108 -13.48 -8.77 -17.72
C CYS A 108 -14.71 -9.69 -17.91
N ILE A 109 -15.49 -9.94 -16.85
CA ILE A 109 -16.74 -10.72 -16.92
C ILE A 109 -17.93 -9.80 -17.25
N ASP A 110 -17.88 -8.55 -16.79
CA ASP A 110 -18.94 -7.55 -16.94
C ASP A 110 -18.31 -6.19 -17.26
N LEU A 111 -18.06 -5.97 -18.55
CA LEU A 111 -17.46 -4.74 -19.06
C LEU A 111 -18.52 -3.65 -19.16
N GLY A 112 -18.38 -2.64 -18.32
CA GLY A 112 -19.21 -1.44 -18.35
C GLY A 112 -18.69 -0.39 -19.34
N ASN A 113 -19.03 0.87 -19.07
CA ASN A 113 -18.65 2.00 -19.92
C ASN A 113 -17.12 2.14 -20.04
N VAL A 114 -16.67 2.59 -21.22
CA VAL A 114 -15.30 3.03 -21.45
C VAL A 114 -15.04 4.28 -20.61
N LEU A 115 -13.99 4.25 -19.79
CA LEU A 115 -13.50 5.41 -19.03
C LEU A 115 -12.32 6.08 -19.73
N PHE A 116 -11.43 5.27 -20.32
CA PHE A 116 -10.27 5.78 -21.05
C PHE A 116 -10.09 5.01 -22.37
N SER A 117 -10.00 5.75 -23.47
CA SER A 117 -9.53 5.22 -24.74
C SER A 117 -8.02 5.14 -24.75
N LEU A 118 -7.50 4.00 -25.18
CA LEU A 118 -6.07 3.79 -25.36
C LEU A 118 -5.74 3.77 -26.86
N ASN A 119 -4.47 3.97 -27.19
CA ASN A 119 -3.97 3.74 -28.53
C ASN A 119 -4.18 2.27 -28.91
N ASP A 120 -4.46 2.03 -30.20
CA ASP A 120 -4.59 0.67 -30.73
C ASP A 120 -3.33 -0.15 -30.43
N VAL A 121 -3.52 -1.40 -30.04
CA VAL A 121 -2.46 -2.41 -30.05
C VAL A 121 -2.16 -2.74 -31.51
N VAL A 122 -0.90 -2.54 -31.92
CA VAL A 122 -0.40 -2.85 -33.27
C VAL A 122 0.85 -3.68 -33.13
N ASN A 123 0.87 -4.86 -33.76
CA ASN A 123 1.99 -5.82 -33.64
C ASN A 123 2.33 -6.13 -32.17
N GLY A 124 1.30 -6.28 -31.34
CA GLY A 124 1.44 -6.65 -29.94
C GLY A 124 1.82 -5.52 -29.00
N LYS A 125 1.89 -4.27 -29.45
CA LYS A 125 2.30 -3.14 -28.59
C LYS A 125 1.33 -1.97 -28.64
N SER A 126 1.11 -1.34 -27.49
CA SER A 126 0.46 -0.03 -27.36
C SER A 126 1.09 0.74 -26.19
N GLU A 127 1.17 2.06 -26.34
CA GLU A 127 1.57 2.99 -25.27
C GLU A 127 0.64 4.20 -25.30
N THR A 128 0.03 4.55 -24.17
CA THR A 128 -0.88 5.69 -24.02
C THR A 128 -0.62 6.42 -22.71
N THR A 129 -0.56 7.75 -22.72
CA THR A 129 -0.62 8.56 -21.49
C THR A 129 -2.05 9.05 -21.29
N ILE A 130 -2.69 8.67 -20.19
CA ILE A 130 -4.04 9.12 -19.81
C ILE A 130 -3.98 10.19 -18.72
N VAL A 131 -4.94 11.11 -18.74
CA VAL A 131 -5.01 12.24 -17.79
C VAL A 131 -5.76 11.82 -16.52
N THR A 132 -5.04 11.18 -15.62
CA THR A 132 -5.51 10.73 -14.30
C THR A 132 -4.30 10.43 -13.41
N SER A 133 -4.51 10.05 -12.16
CA SER A 133 -3.48 9.50 -11.27
C SER A 133 -3.78 8.06 -10.88
N MET A 134 -2.76 7.30 -10.47
CA MET A 134 -2.95 5.97 -9.88
C MET A 134 -3.87 6.00 -8.66
N ALA A 135 -3.87 7.12 -7.90
CA ALA A 135 -4.81 7.35 -6.80
C ALA A 135 -6.26 7.44 -7.25
N GLU A 136 -6.52 8.17 -8.33
CA GLU A 136 -7.85 8.31 -8.92
C GLU A 136 -8.30 7.00 -9.56
N LEU A 137 -7.42 6.27 -10.26
CA LEU A 137 -7.71 4.94 -10.78
C LEU A 137 -8.10 3.95 -9.68
N SER A 138 -7.38 3.95 -8.55
CA SER A 138 -7.69 3.12 -7.39
C SER A 138 -9.09 3.42 -6.82
N GLN A 139 -9.48 4.69 -6.77
CA GLN A 139 -10.83 5.10 -6.34
C GLN A 139 -11.93 4.73 -7.35
N MET A 140 -11.57 4.53 -8.62
CA MET A 140 -12.48 4.14 -9.69
C MET A 140 -12.67 2.63 -9.81
N LEU A 141 -11.98 1.80 -9.03
CA LEU A 141 -12.13 0.35 -9.05
C LEU A 141 -13.59 -0.10 -8.77
N PRO A 142 -14.03 -1.25 -9.31
CA PRO A 142 -13.29 -2.15 -10.20
C PRO A 142 -13.15 -1.59 -11.62
N LEU A 143 -12.02 -1.87 -12.28
CA LEU A 143 -11.72 -1.51 -13.66
C LEU A 143 -11.15 -2.72 -14.43
N ALA A 144 -11.24 -2.70 -15.76
CA ALA A 144 -10.62 -3.70 -16.61
C ALA A 144 -9.99 -3.07 -17.86
N VAL A 145 -8.83 -3.58 -18.26
CA VAL A 145 -8.21 -3.28 -19.56
C VAL A 145 -8.66 -4.33 -20.54
N ASN A 146 -9.26 -3.92 -21.67
CA ASN A 146 -9.77 -4.80 -22.71
C ASN A 146 -9.16 -4.45 -24.08
N VAL A 147 -8.90 -5.48 -24.90
CA VAL A 147 -8.41 -5.35 -26.27
C VAL A 147 -9.39 -6.02 -27.23
N HIS A 148 -9.73 -5.32 -28.31
CA HIS A 148 -10.68 -5.72 -29.34
C HIS A 148 -9.97 -6.38 -30.54
N LYS A 149 -10.68 -7.22 -31.30
CA LYS A 149 -10.11 -8.00 -32.40
C LYS A 149 -9.58 -7.14 -33.56
N SER A 150 -10.34 -6.12 -33.94
CA SER A 150 -9.97 -5.16 -34.98
C SER A 150 -10.93 -3.98 -34.97
N THR A 151 -10.61 -2.91 -35.70
CA THR A 151 -11.55 -1.80 -35.93
C THR A 151 -12.84 -2.23 -36.62
N SER A 152 -12.78 -3.21 -37.55
CA SER A 152 -13.96 -3.74 -38.25
C SER A 152 -14.76 -4.75 -37.44
N GLN A 153 -14.17 -5.34 -36.39
CA GLN A 153 -14.79 -6.33 -35.51
C GLN A 153 -14.71 -5.88 -34.06
N ALA A 154 -15.06 -4.62 -33.80
CA ALA A 154 -14.94 -4.01 -32.48
C ALA A 154 -15.84 -4.65 -31.41
N SER A 155 -16.84 -5.45 -31.75
CA SER A 155 -17.65 -6.18 -30.77
C SER A 155 -17.00 -7.49 -30.31
N LEU A 156 -15.87 -7.90 -30.88
CA LEU A 156 -15.15 -9.11 -30.50
C LEU A 156 -13.91 -8.75 -29.69
N PHE A 157 -13.77 -9.33 -28.51
CA PHE A 157 -12.62 -9.12 -27.63
C PHE A 157 -11.61 -10.25 -27.76
N VAL A 158 -10.33 -9.91 -27.62
CA VAL A 158 -9.21 -10.86 -27.75
C VAL A 158 -8.42 -11.02 -26.46
N SER A 159 -8.34 -10.00 -25.62
CA SER A 159 -7.58 -10.08 -24.37
C SER A 159 -8.15 -9.14 -23.31
N CYS A 160 -8.04 -9.50 -22.03
CA CYS A 160 -8.50 -8.66 -20.94
C CYS A 160 -7.78 -8.96 -19.62
N GLY A 161 -7.63 -7.94 -18.76
CA GLY A 161 -7.17 -8.09 -17.38
C GLY A 161 -7.87 -7.11 -16.44
N ASN A 162 -8.19 -7.57 -15.24
CA ASN A 162 -8.80 -6.75 -14.17
C ASN A 162 -7.71 -5.94 -13.45
N LEU A 163 -7.94 -4.64 -13.25
CA LEU A 163 -7.08 -3.75 -12.48
C LEU A 163 -7.42 -3.77 -10.99
#